data_AF-N1PPJ9-F1
#
_entry.id   AF-N1PPJ9-F1
#
_cell.length_a   1.000
_cell.length_b   1.000
_cell.length_c   1.000
_cell.angle_alpha   90.00
_cell.angle_beta   90.00
_cell.angle_gamma   90.00
#
_symmetry.space_group_name_H-M   'P 1'
#
loop_
_entity.id
_entity.type
_entity.pdbx_description
1 polymer ?
#
loop_
_entity_poly.entity_id
_entity_poly.type
_entity_poly.pdbx_seq_one_letter_code
_entity_poly.pdbx_strand_id
1 'polypeptide(L)'
;LALPRELRDSVYHCLLNERRRPPEDPDHARDRVPTSQSPGAIYYEAQSPKPALLQLKLCCKGVSAEVEELLAKHVEASSGPGRLDIMIRGSSVWPTWTTLPVTARLDPIINVDLRIFEATGHGSEFSTGAYRALWSLFNRMIFRGPCLVHSRNLLRPLAVGRLRFNIVLCFPTSVDDLFGTYRDVFDRLEKLAYDNVGLGNVDTIEA
;
A
#
# COMPACT_ATOMS: atom_id res chain seq x y z
N LEU A 1 6.09 -4.03 31.75
CA LEU A 1 5.76 -5.48 31.77
C LEU A 1 4.82 -5.83 32.93
N ALA A 2 4.03 -4.89 33.46
CA ALA A 2 3.22 -5.09 34.66
C ALA A 2 1.93 -5.91 34.45
N LEU A 3 1.45 -6.03 33.21
CA LEU A 3 0.30 -6.87 32.87
C LEU A 3 0.72 -8.35 32.77
N PRO A 4 -0.11 -9.34 33.13
CA PRO A 4 0.10 -10.75 32.79
C PRO A 4 0.30 -10.99 31.28
N ARG A 5 0.97 -12.09 30.92
CA ARG A 5 1.31 -12.43 29.51
C ARG A 5 0.05 -12.54 28.66
N GLU A 6 -0.99 -13.18 29.19
CA GLU A 6 -2.26 -13.45 28.53
C GLU A 6 -3.00 -12.15 28.15
N LEU A 7 -2.94 -11.14 29.03
CA LEU A 7 -3.51 -9.82 28.76
C LEU A 7 -2.69 -9.07 27.71
N ARG A 8 -1.36 -9.20 27.72
CA ARG A 8 -0.51 -8.61 26.69
C ARG A 8 -0.77 -9.23 25.33
N ASP A 9 -0.89 -10.56 25.26
CA ASP A 9 -1.22 -11.27 24.02
C ASP A 9 -2.58 -10.86 23.47
N SER A 10 -3.57 -10.66 24.34
CA SER A 10 -4.87 -10.11 23.95
C SER A 10 -4.74 -8.72 23.33
N VAL A 11 -3.93 -7.83 23.92
CA VAL A 11 -3.64 -6.51 23.35
C VAL A 11 -2.94 -6.64 21.99
N TYR A 12 -1.92 -7.50 21.87
CA TYR A 12 -1.21 -7.71 20.61
C TYR A 12 -2.15 -8.21 19.51
N HIS A 13 -3.05 -9.16 19.83
CA HIS A 13 -4.06 -9.64 18.89
C HIS A 13 -5.06 -8.56 18.47
N CYS A 14 -5.49 -7.68 19.39
CA CYS A 14 -6.33 -6.54 19.03
C CYS A 14 -5.60 -5.59 18.07
N LEU A 15 -4.33 -5.30 18.33
CA LEU A 15 -3.52 -4.41 17.49
C LEU A 15 -3.14 -5.03 16.14
N LEU A 16 -2.97 -6.36 16.05
CA LEU A 16 -2.78 -7.07 14.78
C LEU A 16 -4.01 -6.95 13.86
N ASN A 17 -5.19 -7.04 14.46
CA ASN A 17 -6.46 -7.06 13.74
C ASN A 17 -7.03 -5.65 13.50
N GLU A 18 -6.28 -4.60 13.83
CA GLU A 18 -6.71 -3.23 13.58
C GLU A 18 -6.78 -2.98 12.07
N ARG A 19 -8.01 -2.92 11.57
CA ARG A 19 -8.31 -2.67 10.16
C ARG A 19 -9.02 -1.33 10.04
N ARG A 20 -8.49 -0.48 9.16
CA ARG A 20 -9.14 0.77 8.76
C ARG A 20 -10.08 0.47 7.59
N ARG A 21 -11.26 1.08 7.61
CA ARG A 21 -12.16 1.03 6.47
C ARG A 21 -11.54 1.83 5.31
N PRO A 22 -11.53 1.30 4.08
CA PRO A 22 -11.14 2.09 2.92
C PRO A 22 -12.10 3.28 2.76
N PRO A 23 -11.65 4.43 2.22
CA PRO A 23 -12.53 5.54 1.89
C PRO A 23 -13.56 5.12 0.83
N GLU A 24 -14.71 5.77 0.76
CA GLU A 24 -15.73 5.41 -0.24
C GLU A 24 -15.27 5.80 -1.66
N ASP A 25 -14.76 7.02 -1.81
CA ASP A 25 -14.24 7.57 -3.06
C ASP A 25 -13.18 8.67 -2.78
N PRO A 26 -12.53 9.24 -3.82
CA PRO A 26 -11.54 10.30 -3.65
C PRO A 26 -12.02 11.56 -2.92
N ASP A 27 -13.31 11.92 -3.01
CA ASP A 27 -13.87 13.11 -2.35
C ASP A 27 -14.06 12.85 -0.85
N HIS A 28 -14.26 11.58 -0.47
CA HIS A 28 -14.36 11.13 0.91
C HIS A 28 -13.02 10.62 1.49
N ALA A 29 -11.89 10.90 0.83
CA ALA A 29 -10.58 10.41 1.22
C ALA A 29 -9.98 11.04 2.49
N ARG A 30 -10.72 11.91 3.21
CA ARG A 30 -10.25 12.75 4.34
C ARG A 30 -9.13 13.72 3.92
N ASP A 31 -8.50 14.38 4.88
CA ASP A 31 -7.43 15.35 4.62
C ASP A 31 -6.21 14.69 3.95
N ARG A 32 -5.85 15.24 2.78
CA ARG A 32 -4.72 14.77 1.96
C ARG A 32 -3.73 15.89 1.66
N VAL A 33 -2.47 15.50 1.56
CA VAL A 33 -1.36 16.37 1.13
C VAL A 33 -0.85 15.87 -0.23
N PRO A 34 -0.96 16.68 -1.30
CA PRO A 34 -0.50 16.29 -2.62
C PRO A 34 1.04 16.39 -2.72
N THR A 35 1.65 15.49 -3.50
CA THR A 35 3.09 15.55 -3.82
C THR A 35 3.50 16.71 -4.72
N SER A 36 2.57 17.20 -5.54
CA SER A 36 2.76 18.32 -6.46
C SER A 36 1.41 18.95 -6.78
N GLN A 37 1.42 20.17 -7.31
CA GLN A 37 0.21 20.86 -7.80
C GLN A 37 -0.12 20.50 -9.26
N SER A 38 0.57 19.52 -9.84
CA SER A 38 0.43 19.12 -11.25
C SER A 38 -0.53 17.94 -11.41
N PRO A 39 -1.11 17.75 -12.62
CA PRO A 39 -1.78 16.50 -12.97
C PRO A 39 -0.84 15.31 -12.70
N GLY A 40 -1.36 14.21 -12.16
CA GLY A 40 -0.54 13.07 -11.74
C GLY A 40 -0.09 13.11 -10.27
N ALA A 41 -0.68 13.96 -9.44
CA ALA A 41 -0.32 14.07 -8.03
C ALA A 41 -0.73 12.82 -7.23
N ILE A 42 0.10 12.49 -6.23
CA ILE A 42 -0.22 11.47 -5.22
C ILE A 42 -0.68 12.20 -3.97
N TYR A 43 -1.90 11.88 -3.52
CA TYR A 43 -2.58 12.50 -2.39
C TYR A 43 -2.41 11.63 -1.14
N TYR A 44 -1.34 11.89 -0.39
CA TYR A 44 -1.04 11.14 0.84
C TYR A 44 -1.94 11.55 1.99
N GLU A 45 -2.25 10.63 2.90
CA GLU A 45 -2.91 10.97 4.18
C GLU A 45 -2.09 12.04 4.91
N ALA A 46 -2.75 13.14 5.31
CA ALA A 46 -2.09 14.20 6.08
C ALA A 46 -1.51 13.68 7.40
N GLN A 47 -2.19 12.69 8.00
CA GLN A 47 -1.70 11.95 9.14
C GLN A 47 -1.32 10.54 8.69
N SER A 48 -0.02 10.28 8.62
CA SER A 48 0.48 8.94 8.30
C SER A 48 0.03 7.94 9.38
N PRO A 49 -0.55 6.79 9.00
CA PRO A 49 -0.95 5.79 9.97
C PRO A 49 0.30 5.30 10.70
N LYS A 50 0.26 5.32 12.04
CA LYS A 50 1.35 4.87 12.88
C LYS A 50 1.09 3.42 13.31
N PRO A 51 1.92 2.45 12.91
CA PRO A 51 1.71 1.06 13.30
C PRO A 51 1.92 0.90 14.80
N ALA A 52 0.85 0.68 15.53
CA ALA A 52 0.87 0.55 17.00
C ALA A 52 1.80 -0.59 17.47
N LEU A 53 1.82 -1.72 16.76
CA LEU A 53 2.73 -2.83 17.06
C LEU A 53 4.21 -2.49 16.84
N LEU A 54 4.55 -1.69 15.83
CA LEU A 54 5.93 -1.24 15.64
C LEU A 54 6.40 -0.33 16.77
N GLN A 55 5.50 0.49 17.33
CA GLN A 55 5.83 1.28 18.52
C GLN A 55 6.10 0.40 19.74
N LEU A 56 5.35 -0.71 19.91
CA LEU A 56 5.57 -1.66 21.01
C LEU A 56 6.93 -2.36 20.91
N LYS A 57 7.42 -2.67 19.70
CA LYS A 57 8.78 -3.22 19.51
C LYS A 57 9.87 -2.28 20.03
N LEU A 58 9.62 -0.98 20.05
CA LEU A 58 10.57 0.03 20.52
C LEU A 58 10.54 0.21 22.05
N CYS A 59 9.59 -0.38 22.78
CA CYS A 59 9.43 -0.17 24.21
C CYS A 59 10.50 -0.90 25.05
N CYS A 60 10.61 -2.23 24.95
CA CYS A 60 11.63 -3.00 25.66
C CYS A 60 11.90 -4.36 25.01
N LYS A 61 13.06 -4.97 25.31
CA LYS A 61 13.50 -6.24 24.71
C LYS A 61 12.49 -7.39 24.92
N GLY A 62 11.85 -7.45 26.08
CA GLY A 62 10.82 -8.46 26.38
C GLY A 62 9.61 -8.33 25.47
N VAL A 63 9.00 -7.14 25.42
CA VAL A 63 7.85 -6.85 24.52
C VAL A 63 8.23 -7.04 23.06
N SER A 64 9.46 -6.67 22.67
CA SER A 64 9.94 -6.90 21.30
C SER A 64 9.97 -8.38 20.93
N ALA A 65 10.53 -9.24 21.79
CA ALA A 65 10.59 -10.69 21.54
C ALA A 65 9.18 -11.31 21.49
N GLU A 66 8.30 -10.87 22.39
CA GLU A 66 6.90 -11.29 22.44
C GLU A 66 6.13 -10.95 21.15
N VAL A 67 6.29 -9.72 20.67
CA VAL A 67 5.66 -9.24 19.42
C VAL A 67 6.25 -9.96 18.21
N GLU A 68 7.55 -10.24 18.20
CA GLU A 68 8.19 -11.01 17.11
C GLU A 68 7.69 -12.45 17.04
N GLU A 69 7.54 -13.12 18.19
CA GLU A 69 7.00 -14.48 18.27
C GLU A 69 5.57 -14.54 17.73
N LEU A 70 4.73 -13.57 18.11
CA LEU A 70 3.35 -13.49 17.69
C LEU A 70 3.21 -13.14 16.19
N LEU A 71 4.06 -12.24 15.67
CA LEU A 71 4.10 -11.94 14.24
C LEU A 71 4.54 -13.17 13.43
N ALA A 72 5.57 -13.90 13.86
CA ALA A 72 6.01 -15.12 13.19
C ALA A 72 4.91 -16.19 13.10
N LYS A 73 3.99 -16.23 14.07
CA LYS A 73 2.82 -17.13 14.09
C LYS A 73 1.66 -16.64 13.22
N HIS A 74 1.58 -15.33 12.95
CA HIS A 74 0.43 -14.69 12.28
C HIS A 74 0.63 -14.45 10.79
N VAL A 75 1.87 -14.53 10.28
CA VAL A 75 2.14 -14.45 8.85
C VAL A 75 1.67 -15.76 8.18
N GLU A 76 0.42 -15.77 7.74
CA GLU A 76 -0.12 -16.82 6.88
C GLU A 76 0.50 -16.69 5.48
N ALA A 77 0.99 -17.80 4.93
CA ALA A 77 1.70 -17.83 3.64
C ALA A 77 0.86 -17.37 2.43
N SER A 78 -0.46 -17.21 2.57
CA SER A 78 -1.40 -16.91 1.48
C SER A 78 -1.95 -15.47 1.50
N SER A 79 -1.79 -14.72 2.59
CA SER A 79 -2.25 -13.34 2.68
C SER A 79 -1.22 -12.47 3.40
N GLY A 80 -0.73 -11.45 2.70
CA GLY A 80 0.17 -10.47 3.28
C GLY A 80 -0.47 -9.67 4.40
N PRO A 81 0.26 -9.31 5.47
CA PRO A 81 -0.28 -8.49 6.55
C PRO A 81 -0.56 -7.04 6.10
N GLY A 82 -0.03 -6.62 4.95
CA GLY A 82 -0.27 -5.32 4.36
C GLY A 82 -1.44 -5.34 3.37
N ARG A 83 -2.39 -4.42 3.54
CA ARG A 83 -3.44 -4.15 2.56
C ARG A 83 -3.48 -2.66 2.24
N LEU A 84 -3.21 -2.34 0.98
CA LEU A 84 -3.14 -0.99 0.44
C LEU A 84 -4.32 -0.78 -0.51
N ASP A 85 -5.23 0.12 -0.15
CA ASP A 85 -6.28 0.61 -1.04
C ASP A 85 -5.74 1.79 -1.85
N ILE A 86 -5.85 1.73 -3.16
CA ILE A 86 -5.40 2.79 -4.07
C ILE A 86 -6.59 3.21 -4.92
N MET A 87 -7.09 4.41 -4.66
CA MET A 87 -8.08 5.02 -5.55
C MET A 87 -7.38 5.81 -6.65
N ILE A 88 -7.89 5.71 -7.87
CA ILE A 88 -7.42 6.48 -9.04
C ILE A 88 -8.59 7.24 -9.63
N ARG A 89 -8.38 8.52 -9.94
CA ARG A 89 -9.31 9.38 -10.69
C ARG A 89 -8.51 10.22 -11.67
N GLY A 90 -8.70 10.00 -12.97
CA GLY A 90 -7.83 10.58 -14.00
C GLY A 90 -6.39 10.10 -13.85
N SER A 91 -5.45 11.05 -13.70
CA SER A 91 -4.03 10.76 -13.45
C SER A 91 -3.64 10.74 -11.97
N SER A 92 -4.56 11.13 -11.08
CA SER A 92 -4.29 11.32 -9.65
C SER A 92 -4.50 10.04 -8.86
N VAL A 93 -3.74 9.87 -7.76
CA VAL A 93 -3.72 8.65 -6.96
C VAL A 93 -3.88 8.96 -5.47
N TRP A 94 -4.75 8.21 -4.78
CA TRP A 94 -5.00 8.31 -3.35
C TRP A 94 -4.71 6.98 -2.65
N PRO A 95 -3.47 6.77 -2.16
CA PRO A 95 -3.12 5.56 -1.42
C PRO A 95 -3.61 5.63 0.03
N THR A 96 -4.16 4.52 0.54
CA THR A 96 -4.64 4.38 1.92
C THR A 96 -4.31 2.99 2.45
N TRP A 97 -3.55 2.89 3.53
CA TRP A 97 -3.35 1.61 4.19
C TRP A 97 -4.60 1.24 5.00
N THR A 98 -5.28 0.17 4.58
CA THR A 98 -6.38 -0.43 5.34
C THR A 98 -5.85 -1.37 6.41
N THR A 99 -4.71 -2.03 6.14
CA THR A 99 -3.90 -2.74 7.13
C THR A 99 -2.44 -2.43 6.86
N LEU A 100 -1.74 -1.83 7.84
CA LEU A 100 -0.30 -1.57 7.72
C LEU A 100 0.51 -2.85 7.94
N PRO A 101 1.63 -3.04 7.22
CA PRO A 101 2.62 -4.04 7.59
C PRO A 101 3.18 -3.71 8.98
N VAL A 102 3.00 -4.65 9.92
CA VAL A 102 3.32 -4.50 11.35
C VAL A 102 4.70 -5.07 11.73
N THR A 103 5.41 -5.62 10.74
CA THR A 103 6.76 -6.16 10.86
C THR A 103 7.81 -5.09 10.52
N ALA A 104 8.94 -5.08 11.25
CA ALA A 104 10.06 -4.14 11.00
C ALA A 104 10.79 -4.44 9.67
N ARG A 105 10.52 -5.62 9.13
CA ARG A 105 10.76 -6.03 7.75
C ARG A 105 9.36 -6.06 7.14
N LEU A 106 9.13 -5.46 5.98
CA LEU A 106 7.88 -5.73 5.28
C LEU A 106 7.82 -7.24 5.01
N ASP A 107 6.79 -7.92 5.51
CA ASP A 107 6.50 -9.27 5.05
C ASP A 107 6.26 -9.25 3.53
N PRO A 108 6.60 -10.34 2.84
CA PRO A 108 6.81 -10.30 1.40
C PRO A 108 5.57 -9.89 0.62
N ILE A 109 4.36 -10.15 1.13
CA ILE A 109 3.14 -9.97 0.36
C ILE A 109 2.44 -8.66 0.79
N ILE A 110 2.11 -7.81 -0.18
CA ILE A 110 1.19 -6.67 -0.01
C ILE A 110 0.00 -6.89 -0.94
N ASN A 111 -1.20 -6.91 -0.39
CA ASN A 111 -2.43 -6.89 -1.17
C ASN A 111 -2.78 -5.45 -1.54
N VAL A 112 -3.01 -5.19 -2.83
CA VAL A 112 -3.32 -3.87 -3.38
C VAL A 112 -4.72 -3.90 -3.99
N ASP A 113 -5.67 -3.20 -3.39
CA ASP A 113 -6.97 -2.97 -4.02
C ASP A 113 -6.88 -1.71 -4.88
N LEU A 114 -6.88 -1.87 -6.20
CA LEU A 114 -6.82 -0.78 -7.16
C LEU A 114 -8.24 -0.41 -7.59
N ARG A 115 -8.78 0.68 -7.03
CA ARG A 115 -10.13 1.17 -7.32
C ARG A 115 -10.08 2.34 -8.28
N ILE A 116 -10.70 2.18 -9.44
CA ILE A 116 -10.61 3.13 -10.54
C ILE A 116 -11.94 3.86 -10.68
N PHE A 117 -11.90 5.18 -10.59
CA PHE A 117 -13.05 6.07 -10.68
C PHE A 117 -13.00 6.86 -11.99
N GLU A 118 -14.18 7.24 -12.48
CA GLU A 118 -14.33 7.95 -13.74
C GLU A 118 -13.46 9.22 -13.79
N ALA A 119 -12.71 9.38 -14.88
CA ALA A 119 -12.02 10.61 -15.18
C ALA A 119 -13.00 11.58 -15.85
N THR A 120 -13.16 12.79 -15.32
CA THR A 120 -14.03 13.81 -15.92
C THR A 120 -13.43 14.45 -17.20
N GLY A 121 -12.59 13.73 -17.94
CA GLY A 121 -11.81 14.20 -19.09
C GLY A 121 -11.42 13.07 -20.04
N HIS A 122 -11.07 13.42 -21.29
CA HIS A 122 -10.85 12.46 -22.39
C HIS A 122 -9.94 11.28 -22.00
N GLY A 123 -10.38 10.06 -22.35
CA GLY A 123 -9.83 8.78 -21.87
C GLY A 123 -8.34 8.50 -22.12
N SER A 124 -7.61 9.37 -22.81
CA SER A 124 -6.17 9.26 -23.01
C SER A 124 -5.32 9.66 -21.80
N GLU A 125 -5.84 10.49 -20.88
CA GLU A 125 -5.06 10.97 -19.72
C GLU A 125 -4.86 9.89 -18.65
N PHE A 126 -5.72 8.89 -18.62
CA PHE A 126 -5.68 7.79 -17.66
C PHE A 126 -4.42 6.93 -17.81
N SER A 127 -4.06 6.53 -19.05
CA SER A 127 -3.10 5.45 -19.28
C SER A 127 -1.65 5.81 -18.91
N THR A 128 -1.21 7.04 -19.16
CA THR A 128 0.20 7.43 -18.91
C THR A 128 0.39 8.17 -17.59
N GLY A 129 -0.57 9.02 -17.20
CA GLY A 129 -0.48 9.81 -15.98
C GLY A 129 -0.63 8.95 -14.72
N ALA A 130 -1.69 8.15 -14.65
CA ALA A 130 -1.95 7.28 -13.49
C ALA A 130 -0.84 6.24 -13.33
N TYR A 131 -0.35 5.68 -14.44
CA TYR A 131 0.78 4.77 -14.44
C TYR A 131 2.04 5.37 -13.81
N ARG A 132 2.44 6.59 -14.21
CA ARG A 132 3.61 7.28 -13.63
C ARG A 132 3.41 7.56 -12.13
N ALA A 133 2.19 7.89 -11.73
CA ALA A 133 1.86 8.11 -10.33
C ALA A 133 1.94 6.82 -9.50
N LEU A 134 1.39 5.72 -9.99
CA LEU A 134 1.52 4.38 -9.38
C LEU A 134 2.97 3.95 -9.27
N TRP A 135 3.73 4.09 -10.35
CA TRP A 135 5.16 3.83 -10.38
C TRP A 135 5.90 4.62 -9.30
N SER A 136 5.65 5.94 -9.24
CA SER A 136 6.28 6.81 -8.24
C SER A 136 5.87 6.43 -6.82
N LEU A 137 4.61 6.03 -6.60
CA LEU A 137 4.10 5.56 -5.32
C LEU A 137 4.86 4.32 -4.83
N PHE A 138 4.95 3.28 -5.65
CA PHE A 138 5.63 2.03 -5.26
C PHE A 138 7.14 2.23 -5.10
N ASN A 139 7.76 3.03 -5.97
CA ASN A 139 9.16 3.41 -5.81
C ASN A 139 9.39 4.11 -4.46
N ARG A 140 8.56 5.09 -4.10
CA ARG A 140 8.64 5.74 -2.79
C ARG A 140 8.40 4.77 -1.64
N MET A 141 7.50 3.81 -1.77
CA MET A 141 7.27 2.79 -0.75
C MET A 141 8.53 1.95 -0.50
N ILE A 142 9.23 1.53 -1.56
CA ILE A 142 10.47 0.75 -1.45
C ILE A 142 11.59 1.56 -0.77
N PHE A 143 11.78 2.82 -1.16
CA PHE A 143 12.93 3.62 -0.70
C PHE A 143 12.65 4.46 0.55
N ARG A 144 11.40 4.72 0.90
CA ARG A 144 11.00 5.54 2.07
C ARG A 144 10.12 4.82 3.09
N GLY A 145 9.67 3.61 2.77
CA GLY A 145 8.87 2.80 3.67
C GLY A 145 7.37 2.93 3.49
N PRO A 146 6.60 2.01 4.12
CA PRO A 146 5.15 1.91 3.97
C PRO A 146 4.42 3.13 4.54
N CYS A 147 4.97 3.77 5.58
CA CYS A 147 4.40 4.98 6.15
C CYS A 147 4.64 6.22 5.26
N LEU A 148 5.43 6.09 4.19
CA LEU A 148 5.71 7.12 3.18
C LEU A 148 6.12 8.46 3.81
N VAL A 149 6.85 8.39 4.93
CA VAL A 149 7.24 9.57 5.71
C VAL A 149 8.18 10.42 4.88
N HIS A 150 7.86 11.71 4.77
CA HIS A 150 8.58 12.66 3.93
C HIS A 150 10.04 12.90 4.36
N SER A 151 10.41 12.51 5.58
CA SER A 151 11.57 13.07 6.25
C SER A 151 12.90 12.41 5.89
N ARG A 152 12.98 11.10 5.58
CA ARG A 152 14.25 10.43 5.22
C ARG A 152 14.05 9.19 4.34
N ASN A 153 14.98 8.93 3.44
CA ASN A 153 15.09 7.63 2.78
C ASN A 153 15.54 6.57 3.80
N LEU A 154 15.16 5.32 3.55
CA LEU A 154 15.65 4.19 4.30
C LEU A 154 17.15 3.97 4.02
N LEU A 155 17.88 3.46 5.01
CA LEU A 155 19.29 3.10 4.86
C LEU A 155 19.50 1.98 3.82
N ARG A 156 18.48 1.13 3.63
CA ARG A 156 18.41 0.10 2.61
C ARG A 156 16.99 0.07 2.02
N PRO A 157 16.84 -0.15 0.70
CA PRO A 157 15.53 -0.37 0.10
C PRO A 157 14.80 -1.54 0.77
N LEU A 158 13.48 -1.46 0.82
CA LEU A 158 12.65 -2.56 1.27
C LEU A 158 12.54 -3.62 0.20
N ALA A 159 12.82 -4.86 0.59
CA ALA A 159 12.44 -6.03 -0.17
C ALA A 159 10.93 -6.29 0.03
N VAL A 160 10.23 -6.50 -1.07
CA VAL A 160 8.82 -6.87 -1.18
C VAL A 160 8.81 -8.18 -1.97
N GLY A 161 8.36 -9.28 -1.40
CA GLY A 161 8.33 -10.54 -2.16
C GLY A 161 7.23 -10.61 -3.21
N ARG A 162 6.09 -9.95 -3.00
CA ARG A 162 4.90 -10.06 -3.83
C ARG A 162 3.97 -8.85 -3.69
N LEU A 163 3.56 -8.28 -4.81
CA LEU A 163 2.42 -7.37 -4.89
C LEU A 163 1.25 -8.13 -5.53
N ARG A 164 0.12 -8.22 -4.82
CA ARG A 164 -1.10 -8.85 -5.35
C ARG A 164 -2.15 -7.79 -5.58
N PHE A 165 -2.48 -7.53 -6.83
CA PHE A 165 -3.47 -6.54 -7.22
C PHE A 165 -4.88 -7.16 -7.28
N ASN A 166 -5.87 -6.38 -6.86
CA ASN A 166 -7.29 -6.65 -7.04
C ASN A 166 -7.91 -5.39 -7.64
N ILE A 167 -8.46 -5.49 -8.85
CA ILE A 167 -8.85 -4.31 -9.63
C ILE A 167 -10.36 -4.18 -9.61
N VAL A 168 -10.84 -2.99 -9.25
CA VAL A 168 -12.27 -2.70 -9.20
C VAL A 168 -12.56 -1.41 -9.96
N LEU A 169 -13.43 -1.52 -10.96
CA LEU A 169 -13.96 -0.37 -11.69
C LEU A 169 -15.18 0.18 -10.95
N CYS A 170 -15.10 1.45 -10.55
CA CYS A 170 -16.10 2.12 -9.70
C CYS A 170 -16.97 3.09 -10.51
N PHE A 171 -17.18 2.83 -11.80
CA PHE A 171 -18.00 3.64 -12.70
C PHE A 171 -18.69 2.76 -13.77
N PRO A 172 -19.89 3.14 -14.23
CA PRO A 172 -20.63 2.37 -15.22
C PRO A 172 -19.95 2.51 -16.59
N THR A 173 -19.40 1.43 -17.12
CA THR A 173 -18.77 1.43 -18.46
C THR A 173 -19.14 0.19 -19.24
N SER A 174 -19.20 0.31 -20.57
CA SER A 174 -19.22 -0.83 -21.49
C SER A 174 -17.90 -1.59 -21.36
N VAL A 175 -18.01 -2.91 -21.22
CA VAL A 175 -16.90 -3.83 -20.95
C VAL A 175 -15.85 -3.82 -22.07
N ASP A 176 -16.24 -3.49 -23.30
CA ASP A 176 -15.40 -3.64 -24.50
C ASP A 176 -14.36 -2.53 -24.73
N ASP A 177 -14.61 -1.29 -24.29
CA ASP A 177 -13.68 -0.16 -24.52
C ASP A 177 -12.51 -0.10 -23.50
N LEU A 178 -12.62 -0.88 -22.42
CA LEU A 178 -11.71 -0.80 -21.26
C LEU A 178 -10.63 -1.88 -21.24
N PHE A 179 -10.89 -3.05 -21.82
CA PHE A 179 -9.94 -4.16 -21.78
C PHE A 179 -8.59 -3.81 -22.42
N GLY A 180 -8.58 -3.02 -23.50
CA GLY A 180 -7.32 -2.55 -24.12
C GLY A 180 -6.53 -1.63 -23.20
N THR A 181 -7.20 -0.62 -22.62
CA THR A 181 -6.54 0.43 -21.82
C THR A 181 -5.99 -0.11 -20.49
N TYR A 182 -6.69 -1.04 -19.84
CA TYR A 182 -6.21 -1.61 -18.57
C TYR A 182 -5.18 -2.69 -18.74
N ARG A 183 -5.35 -3.58 -19.73
CA ARG A 183 -4.34 -4.59 -20.05
C ARG A 183 -3.01 -3.91 -20.38
N ASP A 184 -3.01 -2.81 -21.12
CA ASP A 184 -1.80 -2.03 -21.39
C ASP A 184 -1.15 -1.46 -20.12
N VAL A 185 -1.94 -1.01 -19.14
CA VAL A 185 -1.40 -0.49 -17.86
C VAL A 185 -0.80 -1.63 -17.03
N PHE A 186 -1.45 -2.80 -16.99
CA PHE A 186 -0.95 -3.98 -16.27
C PHE A 186 0.27 -4.59 -16.94
N ASP A 187 0.23 -4.81 -18.25
CA ASP A 187 1.37 -5.27 -19.03
C ASP A 187 2.58 -4.33 -18.83
N ARG A 188 2.36 -3.01 -18.72
CA ARG A 188 3.41 -2.02 -18.42
C ARG A 188 3.89 -2.04 -16.97
N LEU A 189 3.04 -2.35 -15.99
CA LEU A 189 3.42 -2.45 -14.58
C LEU A 189 4.22 -3.73 -14.34
N GLU A 190 3.73 -4.85 -14.87
CA GLU A 190 4.39 -6.16 -14.82
C GLU A 190 5.75 -6.09 -15.53
N LYS A 191 5.79 -5.54 -16.76
CA LYS A 191 7.04 -5.38 -17.50
C LYS A 191 8.08 -4.55 -16.76
N LEU A 192 7.72 -3.48 -16.05
CA LEU A 192 8.71 -2.72 -15.26
C LEU A 192 9.14 -3.41 -13.97
N ALA A 193 8.31 -4.28 -13.39
CA ALA A 193 8.72 -5.15 -12.30
C ALA A 193 9.82 -6.10 -12.77
N TYR A 194 9.63 -6.69 -13.96
CA TYR A 194 10.60 -7.59 -14.59
C TYR A 194 11.86 -6.87 -15.11
N ASP A 195 11.71 -5.70 -15.74
CA ASP A 195 12.81 -4.96 -16.38
C ASP A 195 13.74 -4.27 -15.37
N ASN A 196 13.52 -4.43 -14.05
CA ASN A 196 14.41 -3.94 -12.98
C ASN A 196 14.66 -2.43 -12.95
N VAL A 197 13.85 -1.62 -13.64
CA VAL A 197 14.05 -0.16 -13.73
C VAL A 197 13.50 0.57 -12.50
N GLY A 198 13.68 0.05 -11.27
CA GLY A 198 13.38 0.74 -10.01
C GLY A 198 12.43 0.05 -9.03
N LEU A 199 11.71 -1.00 -9.47
CA LEU A 199 10.98 -1.93 -8.59
C LEU A 199 11.76 -3.24 -8.35
N GLY A 200 13.06 -3.30 -8.65
CA GLY A 200 13.88 -4.51 -8.53
C GLY A 200 14.04 -5.11 -7.12
N ASN A 201 13.35 -4.54 -6.14
CA ASN A 201 13.18 -5.12 -4.81
C ASN A 201 11.79 -5.78 -4.64
N VAL A 202 11.02 -5.93 -5.72
CA VAL A 202 9.73 -6.64 -5.78
C VAL A 202 9.96 -7.97 -6.50
N ASP A 203 9.82 -9.12 -5.82
CA ASP A 203 10.13 -10.41 -6.46
C ASP A 203 9.03 -10.86 -7.45
N THR A 204 7.76 -10.60 -7.14
CA THR A 204 6.61 -11.01 -7.97
C THR A 204 5.48 -9.97 -7.98
N ILE A 205 4.79 -9.81 -9.12
CA ILE A 205 3.54 -9.06 -9.24
C ILE A 205 2.46 -9.99 -9.78
N GLU A 206 1.32 -10.04 -9.11
CA GLU A 206 0.14 -10.83 -9.48
C GLU A 206 -1.05 -9.87 -9.60
N ALA A 207 -1.94 -10.08 -10.57
CA ALA A 207 -3.18 -9.31 -10.78
C ALA A 207 -4.40 -10.23 -10.89
#